data_AF-A0A921B9K3-F1
#
_entry.id   AF-A0A921B9K3-F1
#
_cell.length_a   1.000
_cell.length_b   1.000
_cell.length_c   1.000
_cell.angle_alpha   90.00
_cell.angle_beta   90.00
_cell.angle_gamma   90.00
#
_symmetry.space_group_name_H-M   'P 1'
#
loop_
_entity.id
_entity.type
_entity.pdbx_description
1 polymer ?
#
loop_
_entity_poly.entity_id
_entity_poly.type
_entity_poly.pdbx_seq_one_letter_code
_entity_poly.pdbx_strand_id
1 'polypeptide(L)'
;MTRKPNGIEFLKSLLSHKKAMLYFTQPSTRTFLSFLTACQMVGMDTGEVRDPSLSSEYKGESQEDGVRVFSSYFDLIIMRDPKPGFCEYMAYLLDNTGRSVPIMNGGQW
;
A
#
# COMPACT_ATOMS: atom_id res chain seq x y z
N MET A 1 -9.37 25.68 4.73
CA MET A 1 -10.02 24.39 5.10
C MET A 1 -8.90 23.53 5.68
N THR A 2 -8.77 23.15 6.95
CA THR A 2 -9.61 23.18 8.16
C THR A 2 -8.60 23.22 9.32
N ARG A 3 -8.38 24.38 9.94
CA ARG A 3 -7.36 24.59 10.99
C ARG A 3 -8.04 24.73 12.37
N LYS A 4 -8.92 23.79 12.70
CA LYS A 4 -9.45 23.63 14.07
C LYS A 4 -8.84 22.35 14.63
N PRO A 5 -8.34 22.32 15.89
CA PRO A 5 -7.73 21.13 16.50
C PRO A 5 -8.58 19.85 16.32
N ASN A 6 -9.90 20.00 16.48
CA ASN A 6 -10.88 18.94 16.33
C ASN A 6 -10.92 18.31 14.91
N GLY A 7 -10.50 19.05 13.88
CA GLY A 7 -10.53 18.57 12.49
C GLY A 7 -9.44 17.54 12.21
N ILE A 8 -8.25 17.70 12.79
CA ILE A 8 -7.14 16.75 12.61
C ILE A 8 -7.44 15.47 13.39
N GLU A 9 -7.94 15.59 14.62
CA GLU A 9 -8.38 14.44 15.42
C GLU A 9 -9.51 13.68 14.74
N PHE A 10 -10.49 14.41 14.18
CA PHE A 10 -11.55 13.80 13.37
C PHE A 10 -10.99 12.99 12.20
N LEU A 11 -10.12 13.59 11.38
CA LEU A 11 -9.51 12.87 10.24
C LEU A 11 -8.76 11.61 10.71
N LYS A 12 -7.94 11.71 11.75
CA LYS A 12 -7.21 10.56 12.31
C LYS A 12 -8.12 9.46 12.85
N SER A 13 -9.33 9.78 13.26
CA SER A 13 -10.28 8.77 13.74
C SER A 13 -11.00 8.01 12.63
N LEU A 14 -10.95 8.49 11.38
CA LEU A 14 -11.74 7.91 10.28
C LEU A 14 -11.31 6.47 9.95
N LEU A 15 -10.01 6.20 9.89
CA LEU A 15 -9.45 4.92 9.45
C LEU A 15 -8.40 4.37 10.43
N SER A 16 -8.50 4.74 11.71
CA SER A 16 -7.59 4.29 12.79
C SER A 16 -7.53 2.79 13.02
N HIS A 17 -8.52 2.05 12.50
CA HIS A 17 -8.64 0.60 12.59
C HIS A 17 -8.17 -0.12 11.32
N LYS A 18 -7.63 0.62 10.35
CA LYS A 18 -7.21 0.09 9.04
C LYS A 18 -5.70 0.20 8.85
N LYS A 19 -5.12 -0.75 8.13
CA LYS A 19 -3.68 -0.77 7.81
C LYS A 19 -3.44 -0.68 6.31
N ALA A 20 -2.48 0.14 5.90
CA ALA A 20 -2.05 0.27 4.50
C ALA A 20 -0.62 -0.26 4.30
N MET A 21 -0.42 -1.02 3.23
CA MET A 21 0.90 -1.42 2.76
C MET A 21 1.34 -0.50 1.62
N LEU A 22 2.47 0.19 1.77
CA LEU A 22 3.11 0.94 0.69
C LEU A 22 4.16 0.04 0.02
N TYR A 23 3.75 -0.61 -1.07
CA TYR A 23 4.60 -1.48 -1.88
C TYR A 23 5.19 -0.70 -3.06
N PHE A 24 6.41 -0.18 -2.90
CA PHE A 24 7.10 0.68 -3.87
C PHE A 24 8.45 0.06 -4.26
N THR A 25 8.43 -0.89 -5.19
CA THR A 25 9.65 -1.50 -5.76
C THR A 25 10.31 -0.61 -6.80
N GLN A 26 9.58 0.36 -7.37
CA GLN A 26 10.14 1.44 -8.18
C GLN A 26 10.35 2.71 -7.33
N PRO A 27 11.56 3.30 -7.32
CA PRO A 27 11.85 4.47 -6.50
C PRO A 27 11.07 5.72 -6.95
N SER A 28 10.27 6.27 -6.04
CA SER A 28 9.66 7.60 -6.18
C SER A 28 9.36 8.23 -4.82
N THR A 29 10.32 8.99 -4.29
CA THR A 29 10.21 9.62 -2.96
C THR A 29 8.98 10.54 -2.84
N ARG A 30 8.68 11.32 -3.89
CA ARG A 30 7.52 12.24 -3.86
C ARG A 30 6.20 11.50 -3.78
N THR A 31 6.03 10.46 -4.59
CA THR A 31 4.78 9.69 -4.60
C THR A 31 4.62 8.89 -3.33
N PHE A 32 5.69 8.25 -2.88
CA PHE A 32 5.72 7.51 -1.62
C PHE A 32 5.31 8.39 -0.43
N LEU A 33 5.97 9.55 -0.25
CA LEU A 33 5.67 10.47 0.85
C LEU A 33 4.25 11.02 0.77
N SER A 34 3.72 11.25 -0.43
CA SER A 34 2.34 11.70 -0.61
C SER A 34 1.34 10.68 -0.08
N PHE A 35 1.49 9.41 -0.43
CA PHE A 35 0.61 8.34 0.04
C PHE A 35 0.80 8.03 1.52
N LEU A 36 2.05 8.01 2.00
CA LEU A 36 2.35 7.81 3.42
C LEU A 36 1.67 8.88 4.27
N THR A 37 1.81 10.15 3.87
CA THR A 37 1.18 11.28 4.56
C THR A 37 -0.35 11.16 4.51
N ALA A 38 -0.93 10.76 3.38
CA ALA A 38 -2.37 10.58 3.26
C ALA A 38 -2.91 9.52 4.24
N CYS A 39 -2.24 8.35 4.32
CA CYS A 39 -2.59 7.29 5.27
C CYS A 39 -2.50 7.78 6.74
N GLN A 40 -1.42 8.47 7.08
CA GLN A 40 -1.22 9.00 8.44
C GLN A 40 -2.24 10.10 8.80
N MET A 41 -2.68 10.91 7.83
CA MET A 41 -3.70 11.94 8.04
C MET A 41 -5.05 11.35 8.43
N VAL A 42 -5.42 10.20 7.85
CA VAL A 42 -6.67 9.49 8.16
C VAL A 42 -6.52 8.48 9.31
N GLY A 43 -5.32 8.39 9.90
CA GLY A 43 -4.99 7.60 11.07
C GLY A 43 -4.66 6.13 10.81
N MET A 44 -4.43 5.73 9.57
CA MET A 44 -4.07 4.34 9.25
C MET A 44 -2.66 4.01 9.73
N ASP A 45 -2.47 2.80 10.24
CA ASP A 45 -1.13 2.22 10.41
C ASP A 45 -0.55 1.86 9.04
N THR A 46 0.76 2.00 8.88
CA THR A 46 1.43 1.78 7.59
C THR A 46 2.59 0.80 7.68
N GLY A 47 2.68 -0.12 6.72
CA GLY A 47 3.89 -0.88 6.41
C GLY A 47 4.48 -0.41 5.09
N GLU A 48 5.78 -0.64 4.87
CA GLU A 48 6.45 -0.26 3.62
C GLU A 48 7.40 -1.34 3.12
N VAL A 49 7.44 -1.50 1.79
CA VAL A 49 8.50 -2.20 1.06
C VAL A 49 9.01 -1.22 0.01
N ARG A 50 10.29 -0.87 0.12
CA ARG A 50 10.94 0.11 -0.75
C ARG A 50 12.10 -0.45 -1.57
N ASP A 51 12.60 -1.60 -1.14
CA ASP A 51 13.66 -2.30 -1.82
C ASP A 51 13.30 -3.78 -1.87
N PRO A 52 12.96 -4.31 -3.06
CA PRO A 52 12.67 -5.72 -3.23
C PRO A 52 13.83 -6.61 -2.76
N SER A 53 15.08 -6.13 -2.84
CA SER A 53 16.27 -6.87 -2.40
C SER A 53 16.44 -6.96 -0.87
N LEU A 54 15.81 -6.06 -0.10
CA LEU A 54 15.78 -6.11 1.37
C LEU A 54 14.56 -6.86 1.90
N SER A 55 13.46 -6.90 1.14
CA SER A 55 12.37 -7.83 1.38
C SER A 55 12.76 -9.25 0.92
N SER A 56 12.10 -10.29 1.42
CA SER A 56 12.45 -11.70 1.20
C SER A 56 12.45 -12.19 -0.26
N GLU A 57 12.22 -11.31 -1.25
CA GLU A 57 12.23 -11.63 -2.69
C GLU A 57 13.58 -12.20 -3.18
N TYR A 58 14.65 -12.09 -2.38
CA TYR A 58 15.95 -12.73 -2.65
C TYR A 58 16.06 -14.21 -2.21
N LYS A 59 15.02 -14.81 -1.61
CA LYS A 59 15.00 -16.22 -1.16
C LYS A 59 14.22 -17.17 -2.08
N GLY A 60 13.82 -16.72 -3.27
CA GLY A 60 13.08 -17.55 -4.24
C GLY A 60 11.55 -17.52 -4.07
N GLU A 61 11.03 -16.64 -3.21
CA GLU A 61 9.60 -16.32 -3.17
C GLU A 61 9.24 -15.40 -4.35
N SER A 62 8.12 -15.67 -5.01
CA SER A 62 7.66 -14.81 -6.10
C SER A 62 7.12 -13.49 -5.55
N GLN A 63 7.25 -12.43 -6.34
CA GLN A 63 6.68 -11.12 -6.03
C GLN A 63 5.18 -11.19 -5.70
N GLU A 64 4.47 -12.05 -6.42
CA GLU A 64 3.04 -12.30 -6.27
C GLU A 64 2.71 -12.93 -4.91
N ASP A 65 3.53 -13.90 -4.48
CA ASP A 65 3.39 -14.54 -3.18
C ASP A 65 3.67 -13.56 -2.03
N GLY A 66 4.66 -12.67 -2.20
CA GLY A 66 4.92 -11.57 -1.26
C GLY A 66 3.69 -10.67 -1.08
N VAL A 67 3.11 -10.21 -2.19
CA VAL A 67 1.89 -9.36 -2.15
C VAL A 67 0.70 -10.11 -1.54
N ARG A 68 0.53 -11.40 -1.82
CA ARG A 68 -0.50 -12.25 -1.19
C ARG A 68 -0.30 -12.39 0.32
N VAL A 69 0.93 -12.50 0.77
CA VAL A 69 1.23 -12.52 2.21
C VAL A 69 0.87 -11.17 2.82
N PHE A 70 1.21 -10.06 2.18
CA PHE A 70 0.84 -8.72 2.66
C PHE A 70 -0.68 -8.50 2.70
N SER A 71 -1.45 -9.03 1.75
CA SER A 71 -2.92 -8.91 1.77
C SER A 71 -3.58 -9.62 2.96
N SER A 72 -2.87 -10.54 3.63
CA SER A 72 -3.34 -11.14 4.88
C SER A 72 -3.21 -10.21 6.10
N TYR A 73 -2.28 -9.26 6.07
CA TYR A 73 -1.95 -8.37 7.20
C TYR A 73 -2.52 -6.95 7.06
N PHE A 74 -2.78 -6.51 5.82
CA PHE A 74 -3.18 -5.14 5.51
C PHE A 74 -4.58 -5.09 4.90
N ASP A 75 -5.27 -3.96 5.07
CA ASP A 75 -6.61 -3.69 4.52
C ASP A 75 -6.55 -3.02 3.14
N LEU A 76 -5.40 -2.46 2.77
CA LEU A 76 -5.16 -1.71 1.55
C LEU A 76 -3.71 -1.90 1.13
N ILE A 77 -3.46 -2.04 -0.16
CA ILE A 77 -2.11 -2.04 -0.71
C ILE A 77 -2.01 -0.92 -1.76
N ILE A 78 -1.04 -0.03 -1.56
CA ILE A 78 -0.68 1.02 -2.51
C ILE A 78 0.57 0.53 -3.23
N MET A 79 0.44 0.25 -4.52
CA MET A 79 1.45 -0.45 -5.30
C MET A 79 2.05 0.45 -6.35
N ARG A 80 3.37 0.39 -6.49
CA ARG A 80 4.11 0.98 -7.59
C ARG A 80 5.25 0.06 -7.99
N ASP A 81 5.16 -0.47 -9.21
CA ASP A 81 6.07 -1.48 -9.72
C ASP A 81 6.60 -1.12 -11.11
N PRO A 82 7.87 -1.45 -11.45
CA PRO A 82 8.37 -1.22 -12.81
C PRO A 82 7.75 -2.15 -13.86
N LYS A 83 7.14 -3.27 -13.48
CA LYS A 83 6.50 -4.23 -14.39
C LYS A 83 5.13 -3.69 -14.85
N PRO A 84 4.94 -3.43 -16.16
CA PRO A 84 3.66 -2.96 -16.68
C PRO A 84 2.54 -3.96 -16.40
N GLY A 85 1.38 -3.46 -15.99
CA GLY A 85 0.19 -4.28 -15.73
C GLY A 85 0.25 -5.09 -14.43
N PHE A 86 1.32 -5.00 -13.64
CA PHE A 86 1.44 -5.77 -12.40
C PHE A 86 0.42 -5.36 -11.34
N CYS A 87 0.14 -4.05 -11.23
CA CYS A 87 -0.87 -3.54 -10.30
C CYS A 87 -2.26 -4.10 -10.63
N GLU A 88 -2.65 -4.05 -11.91
CA GLU A 88 -3.92 -4.54 -12.43
C GLU A 88 -4.04 -6.06 -12.26
N TYR A 89 -2.96 -6.78 -12.58
CA TYR A 89 -2.88 -8.22 -12.38
C TYR A 89 -3.06 -8.60 -10.91
N MET A 90 -2.38 -7.92 -9.98
CA MET A 90 -2.52 -8.19 -8.55
C MET A 90 -3.91 -7.83 -8.03
N ALA A 91 -4.52 -6.74 -8.52
CA ALA A 91 -5.89 -6.37 -8.18
C ALA A 91 -6.88 -7.48 -8.59
N TYR A 92 -6.79 -7.96 -9.83
CA TYR A 92 -7.62 -9.06 -10.32
C TYR A 92 -7.39 -10.36 -9.53
N LEU A 93 -6.13 -10.67 -9.25
CA LEU A 93 -5.76 -11.89 -8.53
C LEU A 93 -6.35 -11.89 -7.11
N LEU A 94 -6.22 -10.78 -6.38
CA LEU A 94 -6.71 -10.68 -5.00
C LEU A 94 -8.24 -10.62 -4.92
N ASP A 95 -8.91 -10.04 -5.90
CA ASP A 95 -10.39 -10.04 -5.94
C ASP A 95 -10.96 -11.45 -6.10
N ASN A 96 -10.21 -12.32 -6.78
CA ASN A 96 -10.56 -13.73 -6.94
C ASN A 96 -10.15 -14.62 -5.76
N THR A 97 -9.41 -14.09 -4.79
CA THR A 97 -9.19 -14.76 -3.50
C THR A 97 -10.36 -14.41 -2.58
N GLY A 98 -10.89 -15.35 -1.79
CA GLY A 98 -12.06 -15.12 -0.92
C GLY A 98 -11.93 -14.01 0.14
N ARG A 99 -10.85 -13.22 0.09
CA ARG A 99 -10.58 -11.99 0.85
C ARG A 99 -10.07 -10.93 -0.13
N SER A 100 -10.99 -10.17 -0.73
CA SER A 100 -10.64 -9.05 -1.62
C SER A 100 -9.97 -7.92 -0.81
N VAL A 101 -8.76 -7.54 -1.21
CA VAL A 101 -8.01 -6.40 -0.66
C VAL A 101 -7.77 -5.41 -1.79
N PRO A 102 -8.22 -4.14 -1.65
CA PRO A 102 -8.07 -3.15 -2.70
C PRO A 102 -6.59 -2.82 -2.97
N ILE A 103 -6.26 -2.73 -4.27
CA ILE A 103 -4.98 -2.25 -4.78
C ILE A 103 -5.15 -0.83 -5.33
N MET A 104 -4.35 0.12 -4.84
CA MET A 104 -4.23 1.46 -5.42
C MET A 104 -2.95 1.59 -6.24
N ASN A 105 -3.08 1.91 -7.53
CA ASN A 105 -1.94 2.14 -8.43
C ASN A 105 -1.30 3.51 -8.13
N GLY A 106 -0.06 3.50 -7.65
CA GLY A 106 0.77 4.65 -7.30
C GLY A 106 1.53 5.25 -8.49
N GLY A 107 1.19 4.87 -9.71
CA GLY A 107 1.77 5.34 -10.96
C GLY A 107 2.47 4.20 -11.72
N GLN A 108 2.36 4.27 -13.04
CA GLN A 108 2.97 3.36 -14.00
C GLN A 108 3.64 4.19 -15.10
N TRP A 109 4.77 3.71 -15.62
CA TRP A 109 5.45 4.27 -16.78
C TRP A 109 5.45 3.25 -17.90
#